data_AF-A0A2I1GR13-F1
#
_entry.id   AF-A0A2I1GR13-F1
#
_cell.length_a   1.000
_cell.length_b   1.000
_cell.length_c   1.000
_cell.angle_alpha   90.00
_cell.angle_beta   90.00
_cell.angle_gamma   90.00
#
_symmetry.space_group_name_H-M   'P 1'
#
loop_
_entity.id
_entity.type
_entity.pdbx_description
1 polymer ?
#
loop_
_entity_poly.entity_id
_entity_poly.type
_entity_poly.pdbx_seq_one_letter_code
_entity_poly.pdbx_strand_id
1 'polypeptide(L)'
;LFEQGMAVLEGETNVISTSSGWTIQFIAISTICSVSDNIISTNIMCGLFFFKRIGYTSKIGINVKFVQGDDPEEFAKLINDKPKAIYLESMRNSTFNIPDFEAICKIAHDAGIPVIAENTCEYFIKPIEHGADIMLELHSLMLYNLQGKFNPIFFFYPH
;
A
#
# COMPACT_ATOMS: atom_id res chain seq x y z
N LEU A 1 -0.75 -16.50 16.43
CA LEU A 1 0.71 -16.78 16.50
C LEU A 1 1.48 -16.04 15.40
N PHE A 2 1.19 -16.27 14.10
CA PHE A 2 1.91 -15.59 13.02
C PHE A 2 1.76 -14.05 13.06
N GLU A 3 0.52 -13.54 13.08
CA GLU A 3 0.24 -12.09 13.12
C GLU A 3 0.83 -11.42 14.37
N GLN A 4 0.80 -12.09 15.52
CA GLN A 4 1.43 -11.59 16.74
C GLN A 4 2.97 -11.53 16.62
N GLY A 5 3.58 -12.48 15.91
CA GLY A 5 5.01 -12.45 15.63
C GLY A 5 5.38 -11.29 14.70
N MET A 6 4.61 -11.10 13.63
CA MET A 6 4.81 -9.96 12.72
C MET A 6 4.58 -8.62 13.41
N ALA A 7 3.54 -8.51 14.24
CA ALA A 7 3.28 -7.33 15.06
C ALA A 7 4.51 -6.94 15.91
N VAL A 8 5.14 -7.91 16.58
CA VAL A 8 6.38 -7.65 17.34
C VAL A 8 7.55 -7.24 16.45
N LEU A 9 7.71 -7.85 15.26
CA LEU A 9 8.79 -7.54 14.33
C LEU A 9 8.66 -6.13 13.73
N GLU A 10 7.45 -5.76 13.30
CA GLU A 10 7.16 -4.44 12.74
C GLU A 10 7.08 -3.34 13.81
N GLY A 11 6.98 -3.73 15.10
CA GLY A 11 6.73 -2.78 16.19
C GLY A 11 5.27 -2.31 16.26
N GLU A 12 4.36 -3.05 15.63
CA GLU A 12 2.94 -2.74 15.48
C GLU A 12 2.07 -3.55 16.43
N THR A 13 0.84 -3.09 16.68
CA THR A 13 -0.11 -3.79 17.56
C THR A 13 -1.22 -4.53 16.81
N ASN A 14 -1.49 -4.16 15.56
CA ASN A 14 -2.61 -4.67 14.77
C ASN A 14 -2.12 -5.11 13.39
N VAL A 15 -1.85 -6.41 13.24
CA VAL A 15 -1.43 -7.01 11.98
C VAL A 15 -2.43 -8.06 11.54
N ILE A 16 -2.79 -8.03 10.26
CA ILE A 16 -3.66 -9.03 9.62
C ILE A 16 -2.88 -9.65 8.47
N SER A 17 -2.88 -10.98 8.42
CA SER A 17 -2.30 -11.74 7.33
C SER A 17 -3.36 -12.07 6.27
N THR A 18 -2.94 -12.08 5.01
CA THR A 18 -3.82 -12.45 3.89
C THR A 18 -3.17 -13.52 3.02
N SER A 19 -3.94 -14.11 2.11
CA SER A 19 -3.45 -15.20 1.26
C SER A 19 -2.46 -14.75 0.17
N SER A 20 -2.42 -13.45 -0.17
CA SER A 20 -1.50 -12.92 -1.20
C SER A 20 -1.37 -11.39 -1.15
N GLY A 21 -0.31 -10.86 -1.77
CA GLY A 21 -0.15 -9.42 -1.98
C GLY A 21 -1.33 -8.74 -2.71
N TRP A 22 -1.97 -9.45 -3.64
CA TRP A 22 -3.17 -8.93 -4.31
C TRP A 22 -4.37 -8.86 -3.36
N THR A 23 -4.48 -9.81 -2.45
CA THR A 23 -5.57 -9.88 -1.48
C THR A 23 -5.48 -8.74 -0.46
N ILE A 24 -4.27 -8.45 0.05
CA ILE A 24 -4.10 -7.34 1.01
C ILE A 24 -4.42 -5.98 0.38
N GLN A 25 -3.98 -5.74 -0.86
CA GLN A 25 -4.32 -4.53 -1.60
C GLN A 25 -5.82 -4.40 -1.82
N PHE A 26 -6.47 -5.48 -2.23
CA PHE A 26 -7.91 -5.51 -2.42
C PHE A 26 -8.67 -5.21 -1.11
N ILE A 27 -8.29 -5.84 -0.01
CA ILE A 27 -8.91 -5.62 1.31
C ILE A 27 -8.73 -4.17 1.75
N ALA A 28 -7.52 -3.61 1.62
CA ALA A 28 -7.25 -2.22 1.99
C ALA A 28 -8.14 -1.24 1.21
N ILE A 29 -8.21 -1.38 -0.11
CA ILE A 29 -9.03 -0.51 -0.97
C ILE A 29 -10.52 -0.68 -0.68
N SER A 30 -11.01 -1.92 -0.56
CA SER A 30 -12.44 -2.19 -0.33
C SER A 30 -12.92 -1.82 1.07
N THR A 31 -12.01 -1.75 2.04
CA THR A 31 -12.32 -1.27 3.40
C THR A 31 -12.50 0.26 3.42
N ILE A 32 -11.75 0.99 2.59
CA ILE A 32 -11.72 2.46 2.61
C ILE A 32 -12.70 3.07 1.60
N CYS A 33 -12.88 2.44 0.45
CA CYS A 33 -13.64 2.98 -0.68
C CYS A 33 -14.96 2.24 -0.89
N SER A 34 -16.01 3.00 -1.15
CA SER A 34 -17.31 2.55 -1.65
C SER A 34 -17.51 2.89 -3.13
N VAL A 35 -18.64 2.49 -3.69
CA VAL A 35 -19.05 2.88 -5.04
C VAL A 35 -19.06 4.41 -5.17
N SER A 36 -18.53 4.92 -6.28
CA SER A 36 -18.35 6.34 -6.60
C SER A 36 -17.23 7.07 -5.85
N ASP A 37 -16.53 6.40 -4.91
CA ASP A 37 -15.36 6.99 -4.26
C ASP A 37 -14.17 7.09 -5.21
N ASN A 38 -13.20 7.93 -4.82
CA ASN A 38 -11.94 8.06 -5.53
C ASN A 38 -10.75 7.95 -4.58
N ILE A 39 -9.64 7.43 -5.12
CA ILE A 39 -8.36 7.30 -4.42
C ILE A 39 -7.26 7.93 -5.28
N ILE A 40 -6.30 8.61 -4.64
CA ILE A 40 -5.10 9.13 -5.31
C ILE A 40 -4.01 8.06 -5.21
N SER A 41 -3.27 7.81 -6.29
CA SER A 41 -2.18 6.84 -6.31
C SER A 41 -0.99 7.36 -7.09
N THR A 42 0.23 6.96 -6.72
CA THR A 42 1.39 7.04 -7.63
C THR A 42 1.19 6.09 -8.82
N ASN A 43 1.87 6.36 -9.94
CA ASN A 43 1.73 5.57 -11.17
C ASN A 43 2.85 4.54 -11.38
N ILE A 44 2.57 3.59 -12.28
CA ILE A 44 3.50 2.67 -12.99
C ILE A 44 3.67 1.26 -12.40
N MET A 45 3.76 1.05 -11.09
CA MET A 45 4.01 -0.32 -10.58
C MET A 45 3.28 -0.76 -9.31
N CYS A 46 2.50 0.11 -8.66
CA CYS A 46 1.67 -0.30 -7.54
C CYS A 46 0.55 -1.28 -7.96
N GLY A 47 0.10 -2.13 -7.03
CA GLY A 47 -0.98 -3.08 -7.35
C GLY A 47 -2.31 -2.41 -7.71
N LEU A 48 -2.57 -1.21 -7.18
CA LEU A 48 -3.71 -0.38 -7.56
C LEU A 48 -3.67 0.04 -9.04
N PHE A 49 -2.48 0.30 -9.58
CA PHE A 49 -2.29 0.56 -11.01
C PHE A 49 -2.68 -0.67 -11.85
N PHE A 50 -2.29 -1.87 -11.42
CA PHE A 50 -2.69 -3.11 -12.10
C PHE A 50 -4.21 -3.32 -12.09
N PHE A 51 -4.87 -3.15 -10.94
CA PHE A 51 -6.33 -3.25 -10.84
C PHE A 51 -7.06 -2.24 -11.74
N LYS A 52 -6.54 -1.01 -11.84
CA LYS A 52 -7.08 -0.03 -12.79
C LYS A 52 -6.87 -0.47 -14.24
N ARG A 53 -5.69 -0.99 -14.58
CA ARG A 53 -5.33 -1.43 -15.95
C ARG A 53 -6.22 -2.56 -16.46
N ILE A 54 -6.56 -3.54 -15.61
CA ILE A 54 -7.49 -4.63 -15.98
C ILE A 54 -8.98 -4.23 -15.89
N GLY A 55 -9.27 -2.96 -15.58
CA GLY A 55 -10.62 -2.42 -15.46
C GLY A 55 -11.38 -2.84 -14.20
N TYR A 56 -10.70 -3.42 -13.19
CA TYR A 56 -11.36 -3.93 -11.99
C TYR A 56 -11.96 -2.80 -11.14
N THR A 57 -11.20 -1.74 -10.89
CA THR A 57 -11.69 -0.60 -10.09
C THR A 57 -12.92 0.06 -10.71
N SER A 58 -12.95 0.21 -12.03
CA SER A 58 -14.14 0.70 -12.75
C SER A 58 -15.35 -0.23 -12.60
N LYS A 59 -15.15 -1.56 -12.59
CA LYS A 59 -16.24 -2.54 -12.40
C LYS A 59 -16.87 -2.46 -11.01
N ILE A 60 -16.07 -2.17 -9.98
CA ILE A 60 -16.56 -1.98 -8.61
C ILE A 60 -16.90 -0.53 -8.28
N GLY A 61 -16.88 0.37 -9.27
CA GLY A 61 -17.29 1.76 -9.12
C GLY A 61 -16.29 2.66 -8.41
N ILE A 62 -15.03 2.26 -8.28
CA ILE A 62 -13.96 3.04 -7.66
C ILE A 62 -13.15 3.78 -8.72
N ASN A 63 -13.00 5.09 -8.54
CA ASN A 63 -12.16 5.93 -9.38
C ASN A 63 -10.73 6.01 -8.83
N VAL A 64 -9.74 6.02 -9.72
CA VAL A 64 -8.32 6.16 -9.34
C VAL A 64 -7.75 7.34 -10.09
N LYS A 65 -7.12 8.26 -9.36
CA LYS A 65 -6.39 9.40 -9.93
C LYS A 65 -4.91 9.18 -9.73
N PHE A 66 -4.16 9.27 -10.82
CA PHE A 66 -2.73 9.03 -10.78
C PHE A 66 -1.95 10.32 -10.75
N VAL A 67 -0.98 10.36 -9.85
CA VAL A 67 0.12 11.32 -9.83
C VAL A 67 1.27 10.72 -10.66
N GLN A 68 1.91 11.52 -11.51
CA GLN A 68 2.98 11.03 -12.40
C GLN A 68 4.33 11.00 -11.65
N GLY A 69 4.58 12.00 -10.80
CA GLY A 69 5.79 12.10 -9.98
C GLY A 69 5.57 11.76 -8.51
N ASP A 70 6.51 12.19 -7.70
CA ASP A 70 6.49 12.08 -6.24
C ASP A 70 6.43 13.48 -5.59
N ASP A 71 6.11 14.50 -6.39
CA ASP A 71 5.97 15.88 -5.93
C ASP A 71 4.72 16.02 -5.05
N PRO A 72 4.87 16.37 -3.77
CA PRO A 72 3.74 16.57 -2.86
C PRO A 72 2.68 17.55 -3.41
N GLU A 73 3.08 18.55 -4.20
CA GLU A 73 2.13 19.50 -4.79
C GLU A 73 1.15 18.86 -5.79
N GLU A 74 1.55 17.81 -6.48
CA GLU A 74 0.65 17.09 -7.39
C GLU A 74 -0.46 16.36 -6.62
N PHE A 75 -0.17 15.86 -5.40
CA PHE A 75 -1.18 15.28 -4.51
C PHE A 75 -2.16 16.34 -4.01
N ALA A 76 -1.65 17.50 -3.57
CA ALA A 76 -2.49 18.60 -3.09
C ALA A 76 -3.52 19.06 -4.14
N LYS A 77 -3.14 19.11 -5.42
CA LYS A 77 -4.04 19.50 -6.53
C LYS A 77 -5.23 18.54 -6.67
N LEU A 78 -5.05 17.26 -6.34
CA LEU A 78 -6.06 16.20 -6.51
C LEU A 78 -6.96 16.00 -5.29
N ILE A 79 -6.61 16.56 -4.13
CA ILE A 79 -7.40 16.45 -2.89
C ILE A 79 -8.77 17.15 -2.98
N ASN A 80 -8.92 18.14 -3.86
CA ASN A 80 -10.16 18.92 -4.00
C ASN A 80 -11.41 18.06 -4.29
N ASP A 81 -11.21 16.88 -4.87
CA ASP A 81 -12.29 15.95 -5.20
C ASP A 81 -12.61 14.95 -4.07
N LYS A 82 -12.20 15.26 -2.83
CA LYS A 82 -12.48 14.48 -1.62
C LYS A 82 -12.14 12.99 -1.79
N PRO A 83 -10.88 12.66 -2.15
CA PRO A 83 -10.45 11.27 -2.20
C PRO A 83 -10.61 10.60 -0.82
N LYS A 84 -10.70 9.28 -0.79
CA LYS A 84 -10.80 8.50 0.46
C LYS A 84 -9.47 8.12 1.07
N ALA A 85 -8.41 8.13 0.27
CA ALA A 85 -7.06 7.88 0.71
C ALA A 85 -6.05 8.34 -0.35
N ILE A 86 -4.79 8.39 0.06
CA ILE A 86 -3.64 8.36 -0.84
C ILE A 86 -3.01 6.97 -0.76
N TYR A 87 -2.67 6.39 -1.91
CA TYR A 87 -1.97 5.13 -2.05
C TYR A 87 -0.55 5.39 -2.58
N LEU A 88 0.48 5.03 -1.81
CA LEU A 88 1.87 5.25 -2.13
C LEU A 88 2.63 3.93 -2.24
N GLU A 89 3.54 3.84 -3.19
CA GLU A 89 4.58 2.80 -3.19
C GLU A 89 5.77 3.33 -2.40
N SER A 90 6.20 2.60 -1.37
CA SER A 90 7.35 2.93 -0.49
C SER A 90 8.64 3.24 -1.25
N MET A 91 8.88 2.48 -2.32
CA MET A 91 9.99 2.66 -3.23
C MET A 91 9.55 2.26 -4.63
N ARG A 92 9.72 3.16 -5.61
CA ARG A 92 9.42 2.83 -7.01
C ARG A 92 10.43 1.82 -7.53
N ASN A 93 9.96 0.62 -7.84
CA ASN A 93 10.78 -0.47 -8.36
C ASN A 93 11.54 -0.16 -9.68
N SER A 94 11.17 0.89 -10.43
CA SER A 94 11.82 1.28 -11.70
C SER A 94 12.89 2.36 -11.56
N THR A 95 12.76 3.25 -10.57
CA THR A 95 13.65 4.41 -10.37
C THR A 95 14.38 4.37 -9.03
N PHE A 96 14.06 3.41 -8.16
CA PHE A 96 14.53 3.31 -6.77
C PHE A 96 14.34 4.60 -5.96
N ASN A 97 13.33 5.40 -6.34
CA ASN A 97 13.01 6.63 -5.65
C ASN A 97 12.07 6.36 -4.47
N ILE A 98 12.36 7.00 -3.34
CA ILE A 98 11.51 7.01 -2.15
C ILE A 98 10.73 8.33 -2.17
N PRO A 99 9.38 8.31 -2.20
CA PRO A 99 8.58 9.52 -2.11
C PRO A 99 8.85 10.29 -0.80
N ASP A 100 8.60 11.60 -0.81
CA ASP A 100 8.59 12.41 0.43
C ASP A 100 7.34 12.07 1.25
N PHE A 101 7.41 10.97 2.01
CA PHE A 101 6.31 10.45 2.81
C PHE A 101 5.81 11.50 3.80
N GLU A 102 6.71 12.22 4.47
CA GLU A 102 6.32 13.19 5.49
C GLU A 102 5.50 14.33 4.88
N ALA A 103 5.96 14.89 3.76
CA ALA A 103 5.22 15.95 3.08
C ALA A 103 3.87 15.46 2.52
N ILE A 104 3.83 14.27 1.93
CA ILE A 104 2.60 13.71 1.35
C ILE A 104 1.61 13.33 2.47
N CYS A 105 2.07 12.72 3.56
CA CYS A 105 1.23 12.38 4.71
C CYS A 105 0.67 13.64 5.36
N LYS A 106 1.49 14.70 5.51
CA LYS A 106 0.99 15.98 6.01
C LYS A 106 -0.17 16.51 5.14
N ILE A 107 -0.01 16.48 3.83
CA ILE A 107 -1.04 16.92 2.88
C ILE A 107 -2.33 16.07 3.01
N ALA A 108 -2.19 14.76 3.17
CA ALA A 108 -3.32 13.85 3.38
C ALA A 108 -4.04 14.12 4.72
N HIS A 109 -3.28 14.26 5.80
CA HIS A 109 -3.80 14.49 7.15
C HIS A 109 -4.45 15.86 7.29
N ASP A 110 -3.89 16.91 6.67
CA ASP A 110 -4.52 18.24 6.57
C ASP A 110 -5.90 18.16 5.87
N ALA A 111 -6.09 17.20 4.96
CA ALA A 111 -7.36 16.92 4.29
C ALA A 111 -8.24 15.89 5.00
N GLY A 112 -7.78 15.33 6.12
CA GLY A 112 -8.52 14.34 6.93
C GLY A 112 -8.65 12.96 6.28
N ILE A 113 -7.69 12.57 5.43
CA ILE A 113 -7.69 11.27 4.74
C ILE A 113 -6.43 10.47 5.10
N PRO A 114 -6.51 9.12 5.16
CA PRO A 114 -5.37 8.28 5.48
C PRO A 114 -4.43 8.08 4.28
N VAL A 115 -3.19 7.68 4.59
CA VAL A 115 -2.19 7.21 3.63
C VAL A 115 -1.99 5.71 3.76
N ILE A 116 -2.11 5.01 2.63
CA ILE A 116 -1.79 3.60 2.47
C ILE A 116 -0.43 3.49 1.80
N ALA A 117 0.52 2.82 2.43
CA ALA A 117 1.87 2.59 1.92
C ALA A 117 2.06 1.13 1.52
N GLU A 118 2.25 0.88 0.23
CA GLU A 118 2.68 -0.41 -0.31
C GLU A 118 4.19 -0.56 -0.06
N ASN A 119 4.56 -1.40 0.91
CA ASN A 119 5.95 -1.68 1.22
C ASN A 119 6.45 -2.85 0.37
N THR A 120 7.24 -2.54 -0.65
CA THR A 120 7.86 -3.52 -1.56
C THR A 120 9.33 -3.75 -1.20
N CYS A 121 9.90 -2.94 -0.30
CA CYS A 121 11.32 -2.86 0.00
C CYS A 121 11.56 -2.62 1.50
N GLU A 122 11.14 -3.58 2.33
CA GLU A 122 11.16 -3.66 3.81
C GLU A 122 12.44 -3.12 4.50
N TYR A 123 13.60 -3.18 3.83
CA TYR A 123 14.89 -2.83 4.43
C TYR A 123 15.30 -1.37 4.24
N PHE A 124 14.63 -0.61 3.38
CA PHE A 124 15.07 0.74 3.01
C PHE A 124 14.25 1.85 3.66
N ILE A 125 12.97 1.58 3.98
CA ILE A 125 12.08 2.55 4.59
C ILE A 125 11.02 1.84 5.43
N LYS A 126 10.62 2.46 6.54
CA LYS A 126 9.46 2.09 7.33
C LYS A 126 8.39 3.17 7.21
N PRO A 127 7.43 3.04 6.27
CA PRO A 127 6.47 4.11 5.98
C PRO A 127 5.69 4.61 7.19
N ILE A 128 5.39 3.75 8.16
CA ILE A 128 4.69 4.14 9.40
C ILE A 128 5.50 5.17 10.20
N GLU A 129 6.83 5.01 10.29
CA GLU A 129 7.71 5.96 10.99
C GLU A 129 7.72 7.35 10.29
N HIS A 130 7.30 7.42 9.03
CA HIS A 130 7.19 8.65 8.24
C HIS A 130 5.74 9.15 8.07
N GLY A 131 4.80 8.61 8.85
CA GLY A 131 3.42 9.12 8.94
C GLY A 131 2.39 8.39 8.10
N ALA A 132 2.72 7.28 7.45
CA ALA A 132 1.70 6.44 6.81
C ALA A 132 0.79 5.80 7.86
N ASP A 133 -0.50 5.68 7.55
CA ASP A 133 -1.50 5.14 8.49
C ASP A 133 -1.66 3.61 8.35
N ILE A 134 -1.48 3.09 7.13
CA ILE A 134 -1.64 1.68 6.80
C ILE A 134 -0.47 1.23 5.95
N MET A 135 0.27 0.22 6.41
CA MET A 135 1.35 -0.40 5.66
C MET A 135 0.88 -1.74 5.07
N LEU A 136 1.06 -1.91 3.76
CA LEU A 136 0.78 -3.16 3.05
C LEU A 136 2.11 -3.84 2.76
N GLU A 137 2.41 -4.87 3.55
CA GLU A 137 3.60 -5.68 3.35
C GLU A 137 3.35 -6.71 2.25
N LEU A 138 3.98 -6.50 1.08
CA LEU A 138 3.85 -7.39 -0.07
C LEU A 138 4.93 -8.47 -0.06
N HIS A 139 4.86 -9.36 0.92
CA HIS A 139 5.79 -10.48 0.99
C HIS A 139 5.53 -11.43 -0.19
N SER A 140 6.48 -11.56 -1.12
CA SER A 140 6.54 -12.72 -2.03
C SER A 140 7.16 -13.96 -1.36
N LEU A 141 7.18 -14.01 -0.01
CA LEU A 141 7.96 -14.87 0.89
C LEU A 141 9.48 -14.59 0.90
N MET A 142 9.98 -13.96 1.96
CA MET A 142 11.34 -14.17 2.47
C MET A 142 11.33 -14.15 4.01
N LEU A 143 10.80 -15.20 4.65
CA LEU A 143 11.40 -15.61 5.91
C LEU A 143 12.78 -16.16 5.57
N TYR A 144 13.82 -15.34 5.77
CA TYR A 144 15.12 -15.88 6.15
C TYR A 144 14.89 -16.62 7.46
N ASN A 145 14.60 -17.92 7.39
CA ASN A 145 14.93 -18.77 8.53
C ASN A 145 16.45 -18.70 8.64
N LEU A 146 16.98 -18.56 9.86
CA LEU A 146 18.41 -18.41 10.21
C LEU A 146 19.31 -19.59 9.75
N GLN A 147 18.90 -20.37 8.75
CA GLN A 147 19.54 -21.59 8.25
C GLN A 147 19.66 -21.65 6.70
N GLY A 148 19.40 -20.56 5.97
CA GLY A 148 19.89 -20.42 4.59
C GLY A 148 19.35 -21.42 3.55
N LYS A 149 18.08 -21.84 3.66
CA LYS A 149 17.44 -22.66 2.62
C LYS A 149 16.17 -21.98 2.09
N PHE A 150 16.17 -21.71 0.79
CA PHE A 150 15.00 -21.29 0.02
C PHE A 150 13.97 -22.42 -0.01
N ASN A 151 12.81 -22.19 0.61
CA ASN A 151 11.60 -22.96 0.35
C ASN A 151 10.45 -21.95 0.17
N PRO A 152 9.85 -21.84 -1.03
CA PRO A 152 8.65 -21.03 -1.21
C PRO A 152 7.48 -21.73 -0.52
N ILE A 153 7.02 -21.18 0.61
CA ILE A 153 5.86 -21.71 1.35
C ILE A 153 4.58 -21.02 0.83
N PHE A 154 3.93 -21.61 -0.16
CA PHE A 154 2.56 -21.24 -0.52
C PHE A 154 1.58 -21.87 0.48
N PHE A 155 0.82 -21.07 1.22
CA PHE A 155 -0.33 -21.57 1.97
C PHE A 155 -1.58 -21.52 1.08
N PHE A 156 -1.94 -22.68 0.51
CA PHE A 156 -3.29 -22.98 0.07
C PHE A 156 -4.02 -23.64 1.25
N TYR A 157 -5.18 -23.13 1.64
CA TYR A 157 -6.17 -23.89 2.40
C TYR A 157 -7.39 -24.08 1.49
N PRO A 158 -7.54 -25.22 0.80
CA PRO A 158 -8.88 -25.76 0.60
C PRO A 158 -9.28 -26.48 1.89
N HIS A 159 -10.56 -26.41 2.25
CA HIS A 159 -11.13 -27.33 3.23
C HIS A 159 -10.84 -28.79 2.88
#